data_AF-A0A7J4IBL5-F1
#
_entry.id   AF-A0A7J4IBL5-F1
#
_cell.length_a   1.000
_cell.length_b   1.000
_cell.length_c   1.000
_cell.angle_alpha   90.00
_cell.angle_beta   90.00
_cell.angle_gamma   90.00
#
_symmetry.space_group_name_H-M   'P 1'
#
loop_
_entity.id
_entity.type
_entity.pdbx_description
1 polymer ?
#
loop_
_entity_poly.entity_id
_entity_poly.type
_entity_poly.pdbx_seq_one_letter_code
_entity_poly.pdbx_strand_id
1 'polypeptide(L)'
;MNHMDYNDIITRLHSLANPENVKGMARYGITQQNNLGISIYLLRPLAKQIGTNHPLALRLWDTKIHDARLLACFIDDPTLVTSEQMDLWAADFDSWDICD
;
A
#
# COMPACT_ATOMS: atom_id res chain seq x y z
N MET A 1 -5.63 -2.89 23.27
CA MET A 1 -5.05 -2.41 22.01
C MET A 1 -5.90 -2.99 20.89
N ASN A 2 -6.53 -2.15 20.06
CA ASN A 2 -7.32 -2.64 18.94
C ASN A 2 -6.36 -3.24 17.92
N HIS A 3 -6.39 -4.56 17.79
CA HIS A 3 -5.68 -5.27 16.73
C HIS A 3 -6.53 -5.13 15.47
N MET A 4 -6.00 -4.44 14.45
CA MET A 4 -6.68 -4.28 13.17
C MET A 4 -6.24 -5.45 12.29
N ASP A 5 -7.18 -6.28 11.84
CA ASP A 5 -6.85 -7.41 10.98
C ASP A 5 -6.82 -7.01 9.50
N TYR A 6 -6.49 -7.96 8.62
CA TYR A 6 -6.43 -7.72 7.18
C TYR A 6 -7.76 -7.16 6.62
N ASN A 7 -8.91 -7.71 7.04
CA ASN A 7 -10.21 -7.30 6.51
C ASN A 7 -10.58 -5.89 7.00
N ASP A 8 -10.25 -5.57 8.25
CA ASP A 8 -10.43 -4.23 8.79
C ASP A 8 -9.60 -3.20 8.00
N ILE A 9 -8.35 -3.54 7.66
CA ILE A 9 -7.46 -2.66 6.88
C ILE A 9 -8.00 -2.46 5.47
N ILE A 10 -8.40 -3.52 4.77
CA ILE A 10 -8.96 -3.41 3.42
C ILE A 10 -10.23 -2.56 3.44
N THR A 11 -11.13 -2.82 4.39
CA THR A 11 -12.35 -2.00 4.58
C THR A 11 -11.99 -0.54 4.84
N ARG A 12 -10.97 -0.30 5.67
CA ARG A 12 -10.50 1.05 5.98
C ARG A 12 -9.93 1.75 4.76
N LEU A 13 -9.10 1.08 3.96
CA LEU A 13 -8.53 1.63 2.73
C LEU A 13 -9.65 2.03 1.75
N HIS A 14 -10.61 1.15 1.50
CA HIS A 14 -11.77 1.50 0.64
C HIS A 14 -12.59 2.67 1.19
N SER A 15 -12.74 2.80 2.52
CA SER A 15 -13.43 3.94 3.12
C SER A 15 -12.71 5.28 2.95
N LEU A 16 -11.39 5.26 2.66
CA LEU A 16 -10.55 6.43 2.45
C LEU A 16 -10.37 6.77 0.97
N ALA A 17 -10.96 5.98 0.06
CA ALA A 17 -10.82 6.17 -1.37
C ALA A 17 -11.30 7.55 -1.83
N ASN A 18 -10.53 8.18 -2.71
CA ASN A 18 -10.81 9.48 -3.28
C ASN A 18 -10.64 9.46 -4.80
N PRO A 19 -11.74 9.24 -5.56
CA PRO A 19 -11.70 9.19 -7.02
C PRO A 19 -11.22 10.48 -7.69
N GLU A 20 -11.38 11.65 -7.06
CA GLU A 20 -10.88 12.91 -7.61
C GLU A 20 -9.35 12.97 -7.55
N ASN A 21 -8.74 12.41 -6.51
CA ASN A 21 -7.29 12.25 -6.45
C ASN A 21 -6.78 11.30 -7.53
N VAL A 22 -7.48 10.19 -7.78
CA VAL A 22 -7.13 9.24 -8.85
C VAL A 22 -7.11 9.92 -10.23
N LYS A 23 -8.11 10.74 -10.54
CA LYS A 23 -8.12 11.56 -11.77
C LYS A 23 -6.93 12.51 -11.82
N GLY A 24 -6.62 13.15 -10.69
CA GLY A 24 -5.47 14.03 -10.54
C GLY A 24 -4.12 13.33 -10.55
N MET A 25 -4.06 12.00 -10.40
CA MET A 25 -2.81 11.22 -10.49
C MET A 25 -2.44 10.91 -11.94
N ALA A 26 -3.43 10.82 -12.83
CA ALA A 26 -3.23 10.56 -14.25
C ALA A 26 -2.35 11.62 -14.95
N ARG A 27 -2.44 12.89 -14.51
CA ARG A 27 -1.58 13.98 -15.02
C ARG A 27 -0.10 13.79 -14.69
N TYR A 28 0.17 12.94 -13.70
CA TYR A 28 1.49 12.52 -13.29
C TYR A 28 1.71 11.05 -13.67
N GLY A 29 1.16 10.54 -14.78
CA GLY A 29 1.50 9.22 -15.31
C GLY A 29 1.26 8.00 -14.40
N ILE A 30 0.66 8.19 -13.23
CA ILE A 30 0.32 7.12 -12.28
C ILE A 30 -0.92 6.41 -12.81
N THR A 31 -0.83 5.09 -12.91
CA THR A 31 -1.90 4.24 -13.40
C THR A 31 -3.13 4.36 -12.50
N GLN A 32 -4.30 4.61 -13.08
CA GLN A 32 -5.57 4.70 -12.33
C GLN A 32 -6.09 3.33 -11.88
N GLN A 33 -5.58 2.25 -12.49
CA GLN A 33 -6.02 0.90 -12.24
C GLN A 33 -5.64 0.49 -10.82
N ASN A 34 -6.61 -0.04 -10.07
CA ASN A 34 -6.46 -0.46 -8.66
C ASN A 34 -5.92 0.62 -7.71
N ASN A 35 -6.04 1.90 -8.08
CA ASN A 35 -5.65 3.04 -7.25
C ASN A 35 -6.88 3.63 -6.54
N LEU A 36 -6.82 3.70 -5.21
CA LEU A 36 -7.88 4.29 -4.38
C LEU A 36 -7.69 5.81 -4.20
N GLY A 37 -6.54 6.37 -4.58
CA GLY A 37 -6.25 7.80 -4.52
C GLY A 37 -6.07 8.31 -3.09
N ILE A 38 -5.59 7.46 -2.18
CA ILE A 38 -5.44 7.79 -0.77
C ILE A 38 -4.18 8.65 -0.61
N SER A 39 -4.32 9.77 0.07
CA SER A 39 -3.17 10.60 0.38
C SER A 39 -2.21 9.88 1.32
N ILE A 40 -0.91 10.02 1.09
CA ILE A 40 0.14 9.51 1.97
C ILE A 40 0.00 10.05 3.42
N TYR A 41 -0.61 11.23 3.61
CA TYR A 41 -0.91 11.81 4.92
C TYR A 41 -1.95 11.00 5.71
N LEU A 42 -2.76 10.17 5.05
CA LEU A 42 -3.71 9.25 5.68
C LEU A 42 -3.10 7.85 5.85
N LEU A 43 -2.27 7.40 4.90
CA LEU A 43 -1.58 6.10 4.97
C LEU A 43 -0.54 6.04 6.09
N ARG A 44 0.29 7.09 6.27
CA ARG A 44 1.36 7.07 7.29
C ARG A 44 0.83 6.94 8.73
N PRO A 45 -0.23 7.65 9.16
CA PRO A 45 -0.84 7.42 10.47
C PRO A 45 -1.43 6.02 10.62
N LEU A 46 -2.05 5.47 9.56
CA LEU A 46 -2.57 4.11 9.57
C LEU A 46 -1.44 3.08 9.74
N ALA A 47 -0.34 3.24 9.01
CA ALA A 47 0.86 2.41 9.18
C ALA A 47 1.41 2.45 10.61
N LYS A 48 1.45 3.64 11.23
CA LYS A 48 1.87 3.79 12.64
C LYS A 48 0.95 3.08 13.63
N GLN A 49 -0.35 3.00 13.34
CA GLN A 49 -1.31 2.28 14.17
C GLN A 49 -1.15 0.76 14.05
N ILE A 50 -0.83 0.27 12.85
CA ILE A 50 -0.59 -1.15 12.58
C ILE A 50 0.76 -1.60 13.17
N GLY A 51 1.79 -0.77 13.03
CA GLY A 51 3.18 -1.12 13.37
C GLY A 51 3.82 -2.04 12.33
N THR A 52 4.96 -2.65 12.68
CA THR A 52 5.68 -3.59 11.82
C THR A 52 5.00 -4.96 11.82
N ASN A 53 4.67 -5.48 10.65
CA ASN A 53 4.02 -6.78 10.45
C ASN A 53 4.28 -7.33 9.03
N HIS A 54 5.34 -8.12 8.88
CA HIS A 54 5.75 -8.72 7.61
C HIS A 54 4.67 -9.62 6.95
N PRO A 55 4.04 -10.59 7.65
CA PRO A 55 2.96 -11.39 7.05
C PRO A 55 1.79 -10.55 6.50
N LEU A 56 1.45 -9.46 7.19
CA LEU A 56 0.42 -8.54 6.71
C LEU A 56 0.90 -7.72 5.51
N ALA A 57 2.16 -7.27 5.50
CA ALA A 57 2.75 -6.55 4.36
C ALA A 57 2.66 -7.38 3.08
N LEU A 58 3.07 -8.66 3.14
CA LEU A 58 2.95 -9.59 2.00
C LEU A 58 1.50 -9.72 1.52
N ARG A 59 0.55 -9.89 2.44
CA ARG A 59 -0.88 -9.99 2.09
C ARG A 59 -1.43 -8.70 1.46
N LEU A 60 -0.99 -7.54 1.93
CA LEU A 60 -1.39 -6.25 1.36
C LEU A 60 -0.79 -6.06 -0.03
N TRP A 61 0.47 -6.48 -0.24
CA TRP A 61 1.13 -6.43 -1.53
C TRP A 61 0.37 -7.22 -2.61
N ASP A 62 -0.04 -8.44 -2.26
CA ASP A 62 -0.75 -9.36 -3.14
C ASP A 62 -2.12 -8.86 -3.61
N THR A 63 -2.71 -7.87 -2.92
CA THR A 63 -4.00 -7.29 -3.33
C THR A 63 -3.94 -6.57 -4.67
N LYS A 64 -2.73 -6.17 -5.11
CA LYS A 64 -2.50 -5.30 -6.28
C LYS A 64 -3.19 -3.93 -6.17
N ILE A 65 -3.75 -3.58 -5.00
CA ILE A 65 -4.26 -2.24 -4.73
C ILE A 65 -3.05 -1.34 -4.48
N HIS A 66 -2.93 -0.27 -5.27
CA HIS A 66 -1.79 0.64 -5.23
C HIS A 66 -1.53 1.16 -3.79
N ASP A 67 -2.55 1.71 -3.14
CA ASP A 67 -2.43 2.25 -1.79
C ASP A 67 -2.19 1.19 -0.72
N ALA A 68 -2.62 -0.06 -0.96
CA ALA A 68 -2.32 -1.18 -0.07
C ALA A 68 -0.85 -1.62 -0.19
N ARG A 69 -0.27 -1.58 -1.40
CA ARG A 69 1.16 -1.82 -1.64
C ARG A 69 2.02 -0.74 -1.00
N LEU A 70 1.63 0.54 -1.09
CA LEU A 70 2.29 1.61 -0.35
C LEU A 70 2.23 1.37 1.17
N LEU A 71 1.08 0.95 1.69
CA LEU A 71 0.94 0.60 3.09
C LEU A 71 1.82 -0.61 3.47
N ALA A 72 1.92 -1.62 2.61
CA ALA A 72 2.79 -2.78 2.80
C ALA A 72 4.25 -2.34 3.00
N CYS A 73 4.78 -1.46 2.14
CA CYS A 73 6.12 -0.91 2.28
C CYS A 73 6.35 -0.18 3.61
N PHE A 74 5.32 0.44 4.20
CA PHE A 74 5.45 1.14 5.49
C PHE A 74 5.44 0.22 6.70
N ILE A 75 4.83 -0.96 6.60
CA ILE A 75 4.65 -1.88 7.72
C ILE A 75 5.53 -3.12 7.62
N ASP A 76 6.25 -3.31 6.53
CA ASP A 76 7.11 -4.47 6.39
C ASP A 76 8.27 -4.49 7.40
N ASP A 77 8.76 -5.68 7.74
CA ASP A 77 9.90 -5.85 8.62
C ASP A 77 11.20 -5.93 7.79
N PRO A 78 12.06 -4.90 7.80
CA PRO A 78 13.27 -4.89 6.99
C PRO A 78 14.27 -5.99 7.38
N THR A 79 14.14 -6.60 8.56
CA THR A 79 14.98 -7.73 8.98
C THR A 79 14.54 -9.06 8.38
N LEU A 80 13.32 -9.14 7.85
CA LEU A 80 12.74 -10.32 7.21
C LEU A 80 12.65 -10.20 5.68
N VAL A 81 12.79 -8.98 5.14
CA VAL A 81 12.79 -8.74 3.69
C VAL A 81 13.95 -9.48 3.03
N THR A 82 13.64 -10.27 1.99
CA THR A 82 14.62 -11.01 1.19
C THR A 82 14.86 -10.35 -0.16
N SER A 83 15.99 -10.65 -0.80
CA SER A 83 16.24 -10.20 -2.18
C SER A 83 15.17 -10.71 -3.15
N GLU A 84 14.72 -11.97 -2.98
CA GLU A 84 13.65 -12.55 -3.79
C GLU A 84 12.33 -11.79 -3.64
N GLN A 85 11.97 -11.38 -2.41
CA GLN A 85 10.80 -10.54 -2.20
C GLN A 85 10.95 -9.19 -2.90
N MET A 86 12.12 -8.54 -2.78
CA MET A 86 12.37 -7.27 -3.46
C MET A 86 12.30 -7.41 -4.99
N ASP A 87 12.84 -8.50 -5.54
CA ASP A 87 12.78 -8.80 -6.97
C ASP A 87 11.33 -9.02 -7.43
N LEU A 88 10.54 -9.76 -6.65
CA LEU A 88 9.11 -9.98 -6.91
C LEU A 88 8.31 -8.68 -6.84
N TRP A 89 8.58 -7.84 -5.85
CA TRP A 89 7.92 -6.54 -5.71
C TRP A 89 8.31 -5.60 -6.85
N ALA A 90 9.58 -5.59 -7.24
CA ALA A 90 10.06 -4.76 -8.33
C ALA A 90 9.48 -5.16 -9.70
N ALA A 91 9.30 -6.46 -9.94
CA ALA A 91 8.64 -6.96 -11.15
C ALA A 91 7.15 -6.58 -11.22
N ASP A 92 6.55 -6.25 -10.08
CA ASP A 92 5.14 -5.96 -9.90
C ASP A 92 4.80 -4.46 -9.97
N PHE A 93 5.82 -3.60 -10.07
CA PHE A 93 5.65 -2.15 -10.18
C PHE A 93 4.92 -1.79 -11.48
N ASP A 94 3.68 -1.34 -11.34
CA ASP A 94 2.83 -0.82 -12.43
C ASP A 94 2.68 0.72 -12.37
N SER A 95 3.38 1.35 -11.44
CA SER A 95 3.45 2.81 -11.26
C SER A 95 4.77 3.20 -10.60
N TRP A 96 5.36 4.32 -11.03
CA TRP A 96 6.71 4.72 -10.60
C TRP A 96 6.77 5.10 -9.11
N ASP A 97 5.66 5.56 -8.53
CA ASP A 97 5.55 6.05 -7.15
C ASP A 97 5.53 4.92 -6.11
N ILE A 98 5.56 3.67 -6.56
CA ILE A 98 5.81 2.51 -5.71
C ILE A 98 7.33 2.31 -5.49
N CYS A 99 8.16 2.79 -6.42
CA CYS A 99 9.61 2.54 -6.45
C CYS A 99 10.47 3.71 -5.92
N ASP A 100 9.98 4.95 -6.00
CA ASP A 100 10.70 6.20 -5.65
C ASP A 100 10.38 6.68 -4.22
#